data_AF-A0A3A8ASH7-F1
#
_entry.id   AF-A0A3A8ASH7-F1
#
_cell.length_a   1.000
_cell.length_b   1.000
_cell.length_c   1.000
_cell.angle_alpha   90.00
_cell.angle_beta   90.00
_cell.angle_gamma   90.00
#
_symmetry.space_group_name_H-M   'P 1'
#
loop_
_entity.id
_entity.type
_entity.pdbx_description
1 polymer ?
#
loop_
_entity_poly.entity_id
_entity_poly.type
_entity_poly.pdbx_seq_one_letter_code
_entity_poly.pdbx_strand_id
1 'polypeptide(L)'
;MNPWLSSTRDSRLGALDAGWTAEEALAIALHAALASDPFENGLRFAVTHSGDSDSIGAIAGNLLGLIYPEGKIAHLWRRAVECADIIDRLARDLDAVSGSGFDADHMAAFYPGWWVVIFRTPLVELFPGNRHEIILT
;
A
#
# COMPACT_ATOMS: atom_id res chain seq x y z
N MET A 1 20.10 -22.26 -12.64
CA MET A 1 19.63 -21.27 -13.65
C MET A 1 18.16 -21.02 -13.32
N ASN A 2 17.81 -19.84 -12.81
CA ASN A 2 16.43 -19.57 -12.36
C ASN A 2 15.53 -19.30 -13.57
N PRO A 3 14.49 -20.11 -13.81
CA PRO A 3 13.66 -20.05 -15.03
C PRO A 3 12.82 -18.77 -15.15
N TRP A 4 12.84 -17.89 -14.16
CA TRP A 4 12.13 -16.60 -14.12
C TRP A 4 12.95 -15.42 -14.65
N LEU A 5 14.24 -15.63 -14.96
CA LEU A 5 15.16 -14.60 -15.47
C LEU A 5 15.31 -14.62 -17.00
N SER A 6 14.41 -15.29 -17.72
CA SER A 6 14.49 -15.42 -19.19
C SER A 6 13.22 -14.96 -19.91
N SER A 7 12.95 -13.66 -19.87
CA SER A 7 12.61 -12.88 -21.06
C SER A 7 12.54 -11.42 -20.65
N THR A 8 13.25 -10.55 -21.36
CA THR A 8 13.22 -9.10 -21.21
C THR A 8 13.92 -8.60 -19.94
N ARG A 9 15.25 -8.45 -19.99
CA ARG A 9 15.83 -7.28 -19.34
C ARG A 9 15.26 -6.08 -20.09
N ASP A 10 14.15 -5.52 -19.60
CA ASP A 10 13.69 -4.23 -20.09
C ASP A 10 14.87 -3.29 -19.86
N SER A 11 15.48 -2.82 -20.95
CA SER A 11 16.67 -1.98 -20.89
C SER A 11 16.43 -0.69 -20.09
N ARG A 12 15.16 -0.34 -19.87
CA ARG A 12 14.72 0.76 -19.00
C ARG A 12 14.86 0.43 -17.51
N LEU A 13 14.56 -0.79 -17.09
CA LEU A 13 14.75 -1.24 -15.71
C LEU A 13 16.22 -1.44 -15.35
N GLY A 14 17.02 -1.93 -16.31
CA GLY A 14 18.47 -2.09 -16.09
C GLY A 14 19.23 -0.78 -15.93
N ALA A 15 18.59 0.36 -16.19
CA ALA A 15 19.12 1.70 -15.96
C ALA A 15 18.71 2.31 -14.61
N LEU A 16 17.68 1.74 -13.96
CA LEU A 16 17.31 2.08 -12.59
C LEU A 16 18.28 1.32 -11.66
N ASP A 17 18.83 1.99 -10.67
CA ASP A 17 19.57 1.31 -9.60
C ASP A 17 18.58 0.47 -8.76
N ALA A 18 19.02 -0.06 -7.64
CA ALA A 18 18.24 -0.97 -6.79
C ALA A 18 16.97 -0.35 -6.14
N GLY A 19 16.50 0.82 -6.57
CA GLY A 19 15.35 1.51 -6.00
C GLY A 19 15.71 2.43 -4.83
N TRP A 20 16.91 2.99 -4.80
CA TRP A 20 17.39 3.78 -3.67
C TRP A 20 16.82 5.20 -3.65
N THR A 21 16.26 5.67 -4.77
CA THR A 21 15.48 6.92 -4.82
C THR A 21 13.99 6.64 -5.02
N ALA A 22 13.15 7.61 -4.62
CA ALA A 22 11.71 7.49 -4.69
C ALA A 22 11.20 7.25 -6.13
N GLU A 23 11.82 7.89 -7.12
CA GLU A 23 11.45 7.77 -8.53
C GLU A 23 11.78 6.37 -9.08
N GLU A 24 12.91 5.81 -8.68
CA GLU A 24 13.29 4.44 -9.05
C GLU A 24 12.35 3.42 -8.43
N ALA A 25 12.08 3.56 -7.12
CA ALA A 25 11.17 2.67 -6.41
C ALA A 25 9.77 2.68 -7.05
N LEU A 26 9.24 3.86 -7.37
CA LEU A 26 7.96 4.00 -8.04
C LEU A 26 7.97 3.38 -9.45
N ALA A 27 9.01 3.61 -10.24
CA ALA A 27 9.11 3.07 -11.60
C ALA A 27 9.17 1.54 -11.60
N ILE A 28 9.95 0.94 -10.69
CA ILE A 28 10.05 -0.52 -10.54
C ILE A 28 8.70 -1.09 -10.07
N ALA A 29 8.04 -0.47 -9.08
CA ALA A 29 6.75 -0.92 -8.59
C ALA A 29 5.64 -0.85 -9.66
N LEU A 30 5.61 0.22 -10.47
CA LEU A 30 4.70 0.34 -11.61
C LEU A 30 4.95 -0.75 -12.65
N HIS A 31 6.23 -1.04 -12.96
CA HIS A 31 6.54 -2.13 -13.87
C HIS A 31 6.07 -3.47 -13.31
N ALA A 32 6.33 -3.75 -12.02
CA ALA A 32 5.86 -4.95 -11.36
C ALA A 32 4.34 -5.12 -11.47
N ALA A 33 3.60 -4.04 -11.26
CA ALA A 33 2.13 -4.04 -11.27
C ALA A 33 1.52 -4.18 -12.67
N LEU A 34 2.15 -3.59 -13.70
CA LEU A 34 1.58 -3.52 -15.06
C LEU A 34 2.11 -4.59 -16.01
N ALA A 35 3.35 -5.06 -15.82
CA ALA A 35 3.99 -6.01 -16.72
C ALA A 35 3.83 -7.47 -16.28
N SER A 36 3.31 -7.71 -15.07
CA SER A 36 3.22 -9.05 -14.49
C SER A 36 1.78 -9.49 -14.31
N ASP A 37 1.41 -10.58 -14.98
CA ASP A 37 0.14 -11.28 -14.81
C ASP A 37 0.44 -12.77 -14.61
N PRO A 38 -0.17 -13.48 -13.63
CA PRO A 38 -1.12 -13.02 -12.61
C PRO A 38 -0.49 -12.23 -11.45
N PHE A 39 -1.34 -11.69 -10.55
CA PHE A 39 -1.00 -10.99 -9.30
C PHE A 39 0.28 -11.49 -8.60
N GLU A 40 0.42 -12.81 -8.43
CA GLU A 40 1.55 -13.44 -7.74
C GLU A 40 2.90 -13.16 -8.42
N ASN A 41 2.94 -13.05 -9.75
CA ASN A 41 4.16 -12.77 -10.49
C ASN A 41 4.64 -11.34 -10.21
N GLY A 42 3.72 -10.36 -10.22
CA GLY A 42 4.06 -8.96 -9.93
C GLY A 42 4.53 -8.78 -8.50
N LEU A 43 3.85 -9.42 -7.55
CA LEU A 43 4.23 -9.36 -6.15
C LEU A 43 5.59 -10.02 -5.91
N ARG A 44 5.85 -11.20 -6.49
CA ARG A 44 7.16 -11.85 -6.42
C ARG A 44 8.27 -11.01 -7.03
N PHE A 45 8.03 -10.42 -8.19
CA PHE A 45 9.02 -9.54 -8.83
C PHE A 45 9.40 -8.38 -7.91
N ALA A 46 8.40 -7.72 -7.31
CA ALA A 46 8.60 -6.57 -6.42
C ALA A 46 9.36 -6.92 -5.13
N VAL A 47 9.20 -8.12 -4.56
CA VAL A 47 9.83 -8.47 -3.27
C VAL A 47 11.11 -9.29 -3.40
N THR A 48 11.46 -9.78 -4.60
CA THR A 48 12.65 -10.63 -4.81
C THR A 48 13.80 -9.94 -5.54
N HIS A 49 13.62 -8.69 -5.98
CA HIS A 49 14.72 -7.94 -6.57
C HIS A 49 15.76 -7.55 -5.51
N SER A 50 17.03 -7.48 -5.89
CA SER A 50 18.11 -7.01 -5.03
C SER A 50 18.05 -5.49 -4.96
N GLY A 51 17.46 -4.93 -3.90
CA GLY A 51 17.25 -3.49 -3.74
C GLY A 51 16.33 -3.14 -2.58
N ASP A 52 15.68 -1.97 -2.64
CA ASP A 52 14.68 -1.46 -1.66
C ASP A 52 13.32 -2.19 -1.79
N SER A 53 13.40 -3.52 -1.71
CA SER A 53 12.31 -4.46 -2.00
C SER A 53 11.16 -4.39 -1.02
N ASP A 54 11.37 -3.86 0.18
CA ASP A 54 10.33 -3.57 1.16
C ASP A 54 9.47 -2.40 0.71
N SER A 55 10.07 -1.27 0.34
CA SER A 55 9.35 -0.11 -0.20
C SER A 55 8.68 -0.42 -1.53
N ILE A 56 9.42 -1.05 -2.46
CA ILE A 56 8.90 -1.43 -3.78
C ILE A 56 7.79 -2.47 -3.64
N GLY A 57 7.96 -3.45 -2.76
CA GLY A 57 6.94 -4.43 -2.41
C GLY A 57 5.68 -3.79 -1.84
N ALA A 58 5.81 -2.78 -0.97
CA ALA A 58 4.68 -2.04 -0.40
C ALA A 58 3.92 -1.24 -1.47
N ILE A 59 4.62 -0.50 -2.34
CA ILE A 59 4.00 0.28 -3.41
C ILE A 59 3.34 -0.66 -4.43
N ALA A 60 4.06 -1.67 -4.92
CA ALA A 60 3.55 -2.62 -5.89
C ALA A 60 2.37 -3.42 -5.34
N GLY A 61 2.42 -3.83 -4.06
CA GLY A 61 1.34 -4.53 -3.38
C GLY A 61 0.04 -3.72 -3.32
N ASN A 62 0.12 -2.42 -3.04
CA ASN A 62 -1.03 -1.52 -3.09
C ASN A 62 -1.63 -1.42 -4.50
N LEU A 63 -0.78 -1.22 -5.52
CA LEU A 63 -1.23 -1.13 -6.91
C LEU A 63 -1.88 -2.44 -7.39
N LEU A 64 -1.21 -3.57 -7.16
CA LEU A 64 -1.71 -4.90 -7.51
C LEU A 64 -2.99 -5.24 -6.75
N GLY A 65 -3.13 -4.83 -5.49
CA GLY A 65 -4.35 -5.03 -4.71
C GLY A 65 -5.56 -4.21 -5.21
N LEU A 66 -5.32 -3.13 -5.96
CA LEU A 66 -6.35 -2.39 -6.66
C LEU A 66 -6.72 -3.05 -8.00
N ILE A 67 -5.72 -3.48 -8.76
CA ILE A 67 -5.91 -4.13 -10.08
C ILE A 67 -6.54 -5.52 -9.95
N TYR A 68 -6.15 -6.28 -8.93
CA TYR A 68 -6.55 -7.68 -8.70
C TYR A 68 -7.24 -7.87 -7.33
N PRO A 69 -8.50 -7.41 -7.16
CA PRO A 69 -9.19 -7.41 -5.87
C PRO A 69 -9.45 -8.83 -5.29
N GLU A 70 -9.68 -9.81 -6.16
CA GLU A 70 -9.81 -11.23 -5.76
C GLU A 70 -8.45 -11.81 -5.34
N GLY A 71 -7.39 -11.46 -6.10
CA GLY A 71 -6.03 -11.92 -5.89
C GLY A 71 -5.49 -11.56 -4.51
N LYS A 72 -5.68 -10.31 -4.06
CA LYS A 72 -5.22 -9.89 -2.72
C LYS A 72 -5.90 -10.63 -1.57
N ILE A 73 -7.17 -11.03 -1.72
CA ILE A 73 -7.94 -11.67 -0.65
C ILE A 73 -7.55 -13.14 -0.52
N ALA A 74 -7.37 -13.82 -1.64
CA ALA A 74 -7.07 -15.24 -1.69
C ALA A 74 -5.59 -15.57 -1.43
N HIS A 75 -4.68 -14.60 -1.57
CA HIS A 75 -3.25 -14.87 -1.52
C HIS A 75 -2.77 -15.33 -0.14
N LEU A 76 -1.98 -16.40 -0.10
CA LEU A 76 -1.47 -17.01 1.12
C LEU A 76 -0.64 -16.04 1.97
N TRP A 77 0.10 -15.13 1.33
CA TRP A 77 0.95 -14.17 2.04
C TRP A 77 0.17 -13.16 2.88
N ARG A 78 -1.10 -12.88 2.55
CA ARG A 78 -1.94 -11.96 3.35
C ARG A 78 -1.98 -12.34 4.82
N ARG A 79 -2.02 -13.65 5.13
CA ARG A 79 -2.06 -14.15 6.51
C ARG A 79 -0.68 -14.42 7.11
N ALA A 80 0.37 -14.38 6.29
CA ALA A 80 1.73 -14.72 6.70
C ALA A 80 2.56 -13.49 7.11
N VAL A 81 2.13 -12.29 6.70
CA VAL A 81 2.79 -11.04 7.12
C VAL A 81 2.56 -10.77 8.60
N GLU A 82 3.56 -10.17 9.24
CA GLU A 82 3.44 -9.72 10.62
C GLU A 82 2.28 -8.72 10.74
N CYS A 83 1.55 -8.80 11.86
CA CYS A 83 0.41 -7.92 12.13
C CYS A 83 -0.71 -7.96 11.09
N ALA A 84 -0.89 -9.09 10.39
CA ALA A 84 -1.95 -9.27 9.39
C ALA A 84 -3.35 -8.93 9.94
N ASP A 85 -3.62 -9.25 11.20
CA ASP A 85 -4.86 -8.92 11.91
C ASP A 85 -5.05 -7.41 12.11
N ILE A 86 -3.97 -6.69 12.43
CA ILE A 86 -3.96 -5.23 12.57
C ILE A 86 -4.16 -4.56 11.20
N ILE A 87 -3.47 -5.03 10.17
CA ILE A 87 -3.61 -4.53 8.79
C ILE A 87 -5.04 -4.76 8.28
N ASP A 88 -5.59 -5.96 8.49
CA ASP A 88 -6.97 -6.29 8.11
C ASP A 88 -7.99 -5.44 8.86
N ARG A 89 -7.70 -5.08 10.11
CA ARG A 89 -8.55 -4.16 10.88
C ARG A 89 -8.45 -2.74 10.31
N LEU A 90 -7.25 -2.22 10.11
CA LEU A 90 -7.03 -0.89 9.53
C LEU A 90 -7.75 -0.74 8.17
N ALA A 91 -7.69 -1.76 7.32
CA ALA A 91 -8.38 -1.75 6.02
C ALA A 91 -9.92 -1.68 6.17
N ARG A 92 -10.51 -2.44 7.10
CA ARG A 92 -11.95 -2.41 7.38
C ARG A 92 -12.39 -1.09 8.01
N ASP A 93 -11.58 -0.59 8.93
CA ASP A 93 -11.86 0.64 9.66
C ASP A 93 -11.75 1.86 8.74
N LEU A 94 -10.77 1.87 7.81
CA LEU A 94 -10.65 2.90 6.77
C LEU A 94 -11.84 2.90 5.80
N ASP A 95 -12.34 1.72 5.42
CA ASP A 95 -13.55 1.57 4.60
C ASP A 95 -14.78 2.12 5.34
N ALA A 96 -14.92 1.81 6.64
CA ALA A 96 -16.01 2.31 7.48
C ALA A 96 -16.01 3.84 7.61
N VAL A 97 -14.83 4.46 7.76
CA VAL A 97 -14.64 5.92 7.78
C VAL A 97 -15.00 6.56 6.42
N SER A 98 -14.61 5.90 5.33
CA SER A 98 -14.85 6.40 3.97
C SER A 98 -16.32 6.25 3.54
N GLY A 99 -17.04 5.31 4.16
CA GLY A 99 -18.46 5.08 3.97
C GLY A 99 -19.35 5.79 5.00
N SER A 100 -20.53 5.21 5.24
CA SER A 100 -21.48 5.68 6.27
C SER A 100 -21.40 4.87 7.57
N GLY A 101 -20.40 3.99 7.70
CA GLY A 101 -20.26 3.03 8.80
C GLY A 101 -19.39 3.50 9.96
N PHE A 102 -19.01 4.77 10.01
CA PHE A 102 -18.12 5.29 11.03
C PHE A 102 -18.77 5.26 12.43
N ASP A 103 -18.18 4.48 13.33
CA ASP A 103 -18.51 4.45 14.75
C ASP A 103 -17.30 4.93 15.57
N ALA A 104 -17.40 6.17 16.06
CA ALA A 104 -16.34 6.82 16.82
C ALA A 104 -16.02 6.09 18.14
N ASP A 105 -17.00 5.47 18.80
CA ASP A 105 -16.80 4.79 20.06
C ASP A 105 -16.12 3.43 19.84
N HIS A 106 -16.51 2.71 18.78
CA HIS A 106 -15.82 1.50 18.34
C HIS A 106 -14.35 1.78 17.95
N MET A 107 -14.11 2.88 17.23
CA MET A 107 -12.76 3.31 16.84
C MET A 107 -11.91 3.67 18.07
N ALA A 108 -12.45 4.44 19.01
CA ALA A 108 -11.74 4.89 20.20
C ALA A 108 -11.28 3.74 21.11
N ALA A 109 -12.00 2.62 21.11
CA ALA A 109 -11.62 1.44 21.89
C ALA A 109 -10.29 0.81 21.45
N PHE A 110 -9.91 0.95 20.17
CA PHE A 110 -8.66 0.38 19.63
C PHE A 110 -7.61 1.41 19.23
N TYR A 111 -8.03 2.64 18.94
CA TYR A 111 -7.13 3.77 18.68
C TYR A 111 -7.22 4.80 19.82
N PRO A 112 -6.79 4.47 21.05
CA PRO A 112 -6.87 5.39 22.19
C PRO A 112 -5.83 6.51 22.02
N GLY A 113 -6.25 7.64 21.43
CA GLY A 113 -5.39 8.81 21.21
C GLY A 113 -6.01 9.90 20.34
N TRP A 114 -5.28 11.00 20.11
CA TRP A 114 -5.72 12.20 19.37
C TRP A 114 -6.19 11.94 17.92
N TRP A 115 -5.97 10.74 17.37
CA TRP A 115 -6.47 10.32 16.06
C TRP A 115 -8.01 10.34 15.97
N VAL A 116 -8.72 10.02 17.06
CA VAL A 116 -10.19 10.14 17.09
C VAL A 116 -10.64 11.60 17.06
N VAL A 117 -9.83 12.53 17.59
CA VAL A 117 -10.16 13.97 17.64
C VAL A 117 -10.15 14.59 16.24
N ILE A 118 -9.32 14.08 15.31
CA ILE A 118 -9.26 14.53 13.90
C ILE A 118 -10.59 14.23 13.18
N PHE A 119 -11.25 13.11 13.50
CA PHE A 119 -12.55 12.75 12.91
C PHE A 119 -13.76 13.33 13.66
N ARG A 120 -13.60 13.71 14.94
CA ARG A 120 -14.70 14.24 15.77
C ARG A 120 -14.88 15.75 15.66
N THR A 121 -13.84 16.48 15.26
CA THR A 121 -13.86 17.94 15.17
C THR A 121 -13.91 18.33 13.69
N PRO A 122 -14.87 19.13 13.20
CA PRO A 122 -14.75 19.69 11.87
C PRO A 122 -13.43 20.45 11.79
N LEU A 123 -12.58 20.11 10.81
CA LEU A 123 -11.23 20.66 10.61
C LEU A 123 -11.15 22.20 10.69
N VAL A 124 -12.29 22.88 10.51
CA VAL A 124 -12.45 24.34 10.64
C VAL A 124 -12.22 24.88 12.06
N GLU A 125 -12.44 24.09 13.12
CA GLU A 125 -12.30 24.55 14.51
C GLU A 125 -10.89 24.35 15.07
N LEU A 126 -10.11 23.41 14.53
CA LEU A 126 -8.75 23.13 14.99
C LEU A 126 -7.72 24.19 14.54
N PHE A 127 -8.03 24.96 13.49
CA PHE A 127 -7.15 26.02 12.97
C PHE A 127 -7.95 27.26 12.54
N PRO A 128 -8.36 28.13 13.47
CA PRO A 128 -9.09 29.36 13.14
C PRO A 128 -8.14 30.34 12.43
N GLY A 129 -8.02 30.21 11.11
CA GLY A 129 -7.23 31.11 10.26
C GLY A 129 -6.56 30.48 9.03
N ASN A 130 -6.39 29.16 8.98
CA ASN A 130 -5.69 28.51 7.87
C ASN A 130 -6.68 27.84 6.89
N ARG A 131 -6.95 28.53 5.77
CA ARG A 131 -7.72 27.99 4.63
C ARG A 131 -6.87 27.15 3.67
N HIS A 132 -5.98 26.32 4.21
CA HIS A 132 -5.27 25.33 3.41
C HIS A 132 -5.79 23.96 3.81
N GLU A 133 -6.61 23.37 2.96
CA GLU A 133 -7.06 21.98 3.09
C GLU A 133 -5.83 21.08 3.17
N ILE A 134 -5.57 20.53 4.36
CA ILE A 134 -4.59 19.46 4.53
C ILE A 134 -5.35 18.16 4.25
N ILE A 135 -5.27 17.70 3.00
CA ILE A 135 -5.64 16.34 2.62
C ILE A 135 -4.43 15.47 2.97
N LEU A 136 -4.55 14.67 4.03
CA LEU A 136 -3.55 13.63 4.33
C LEU A 136 -3.89 12.40 3.47
N THR A 137 -3.05 12.13 2.47
CA THR A 137 -2.98 10.84 1.76
C THR A 137 -2.09 9.88 2.51
#